data_AF-X1G9R4-F1
#
_entry.id   AF-X1G9R4-F1
#
_cell.length_a   1.000
_cell.length_b   1.000
_cell.length_c   1.000
_cell.angle_alpha   90.00
_cell.angle_beta   90.00
_cell.angle_gamma   90.00
#
_symmetry.space_group_name_H-M   'P 1'
#
loop_
_entity.id
_entity.type
_entity.pdbx_description
1 polymer ?
#
loop_
_entity_poly.entity_id
_entity_poly.type
_entity_poly.pdbx_seq_one_letter_code
_entity_poly.pdbx_strand_id
1 'polypeptide(L)'
;EEIKVNFEEEELPWSVDGILPCFIKNITQQRGEMSSTWVNNIKSEYSLISTMITTDANRLYTKANNPPPYITEYDMKNLNKMTSQIEDHLNKLAVEWLIEKFRELSDSSKKDFLEVAKQILETEQP
;
A
#
# COMPACT_ATOMS: atom_id res chain seq x y z
N GLU A 1 -8.65 -36.11 49.94
CA GLU A 1 -9.34 -34.81 50.08
C GLU A 1 -9.50 -34.20 48.70
N GLU A 2 -10.74 -34.08 48.23
CA GLU A 2 -11.07 -33.31 47.04
C GLU A 2 -11.04 -31.83 47.41
N ILE A 3 -10.25 -31.02 46.70
CA ILE A 3 -10.28 -29.57 46.87
C ILE A 3 -11.57 -29.06 46.23
N LYS A 4 -12.62 -28.92 47.04
CA LYS A 4 -13.78 -28.08 46.70
C LYS A 4 -13.32 -26.62 46.80
N VAL A 5 -12.77 -26.08 45.71
CA VAL A 5 -12.55 -24.64 45.60
C VAL A 5 -13.93 -23.99 45.49
N ASN A 6 -14.36 -23.41 46.60
CA ASN A 6 -15.56 -22.60 46.68
C ASN A 6 -15.22 -21.27 45.99
N PHE A 7 -15.64 -21.06 44.74
CA PHE A 7 -15.64 -19.74 44.12
C PHE A 7 -16.81 -18.94 44.70
N GLU A 8 -16.80 -18.69 46.00
CA GLU A 8 -17.66 -17.69 46.62
C GLU A 8 -17.20 -16.34 46.13
N GLU A 9 -18.02 -15.70 45.29
CA GLU A 9 -18.13 -14.26 44.98
C GLU A 9 -16.96 -13.35 45.40
N GLU A 10 -15.72 -13.70 45.05
CA GLU A 10 -14.61 -12.75 45.14
C GLU A 10 -14.83 -11.70 44.07
N GLU A 11 -15.17 -10.48 44.50
CA GLU A 11 -15.19 -9.32 43.62
C GLU A 11 -13.84 -9.24 42.90
N LEU A 12 -13.88 -9.19 41.57
CA LEU A 12 -12.67 -9.05 40.77
C LEU A 12 -11.88 -7.83 41.27
N PRO A 13 -10.54 -7.92 41.39
CA PRO A 13 -9.72 -6.84 41.93
C PRO A 13 -9.71 -5.58 41.03
N TRP A 14 -10.37 -5.63 39.87
CA TRP A 14 -10.51 -4.54 38.92
C TRP A 14 -11.97 -4.40 38.47
N SER A 15 -12.44 -3.16 38.36
CA SER A 15 -13.72 -2.89 37.70
C SER A 15 -13.56 -2.92 36.18
N VAL A 16 -14.57 -3.44 35.49
CA VAL A 16 -14.62 -3.44 34.02
C VAL A 16 -14.53 -2.01 33.48
N ASP A 17 -15.25 -1.08 34.10
CA ASP A 17 -15.26 0.34 33.72
C ASP A 17 -13.89 1.01 33.90
N GLY A 18 -13.07 0.53 34.84
CA GLY A 18 -11.71 1.02 35.07
C GLY A 18 -10.69 0.42 34.10
N ILE A 19 -10.80 -0.88 33.81
CA ILE A 19 -9.77 -1.60 33.03
C ILE A 19 -10.01 -1.56 31.52
N LEU A 20 -11.27 -1.56 31.08
CA LEU A 20 -11.59 -1.57 29.65
C LEU A 20 -11.04 -0.34 28.90
N PRO A 21 -11.13 0.90 29.42
CA PRO A 21 -10.49 2.06 28.78
C PRO A 21 -8.96 1.93 28.69
N CYS A 22 -8.32 1.29 29.68
CA CYS A 22 -6.88 1.03 29.65
C CYS A 22 -6.51 0.09 28.51
N PHE A 23 -7.28 -0.99 28.30
CA PHE A 23 -7.09 -1.90 27.16
C PHE A 23 -7.30 -1.19 25.83
N ILE A 24 -8.40 -0.44 25.68
CA ILE A 24 -8.69 0.31 24.44
C ILE A 24 -7.55 1.28 24.12
N LYS A 25 -7.08 2.02 25.12
CA LYS A 25 -5.95 2.95 24.98
C LYS A 25 -4.69 2.22 24.53
N ASN A 26 -4.32 1.12 25.19
CA ASN A 26 -3.13 0.35 24.85
C ASN A 26 -3.21 -0.25 23.44
N ILE A 27 -4.33 -0.88 23.07
CA ILE A 27 -4.54 -1.45 21.74
C ILE A 27 -4.49 -0.36 20.66
N THR A 28 -5.12 0.79 20.91
CA THR A 28 -5.11 1.92 19.97
C THR A 28 -3.71 2.48 19.77
N GLN A 29 -2.94 2.62 20.85
CA GLN A 29 -1.56 3.07 20.80
C GLN A 29 -0.69 2.08 20.01
N GLN A 30 -0.75 0.79 20.33
CA GLN A 30 0.00 -0.26 19.62
C GLN A 30 -0.36 -0.28 18.13
N ARG A 31 -1.65 -0.19 17.79
CA ARG A 31 -2.10 -0.09 16.39
C ARG A 31 -1.48 1.12 15.69
N GLY A 32 -1.46 2.28 16.35
CA GLY A 32 -0.85 3.49 15.82
C GLY A 32 0.64 3.32 15.55
N GLU A 33 1.39 2.77 16.50
CA GLU A 33 2.83 2.52 16.38
C GLU A 33 3.15 1.52 15.26
N MET A 34 2.39 0.42 15.17
CA MET A 34 2.52 -0.56 14.09
C MET A 34 2.23 0.05 12.73
N SER A 35 1.15 0.82 12.62
CA SER A 35 0.75 1.52 11.40
C SER A 35 1.84 2.49 10.94
N SER A 36 2.30 3.36 11.83
CA SER A 36 3.35 4.34 11.53
C SER A 36 4.67 3.66 11.16
N THR A 37 5.06 2.61 11.86
CA THR A 37 6.29 1.84 11.55
C THR A 37 6.22 1.24 10.14
N TRP A 38 5.10 0.60 9.81
CA TRP A 38 4.92 -0.02 8.51
C TRP A 38 4.93 1.02 7.37
N VAL A 39 4.19 2.13 7.53
CA VAL A 39 4.15 3.20 6.52
C VAL A 39 5.51 3.90 6.39
N ASN A 40 6.26 4.08 7.47
CA ASN A 40 7.61 4.63 7.41
C ASN A 40 8.58 3.71 6.65
N ASN A 41 8.41 2.38 6.75
CA ASN A 41 9.18 1.44 5.94
C ASN A 41 8.87 1.61 4.45
N ILE A 42 7.59 1.70 4.07
CA ILE A 42 7.18 2.01 2.69
C ILE A 42 7.78 3.33 2.22
N LYS A 43 7.71 4.37 3.06
CA LYS A 43 8.27 5.68 2.75
C LYS A 43 9.78 5.64 2.54
N SER A 44 10.51 4.84 3.32
CA SER A 44 11.95 4.65 3.15
C SER A 44 12.28 3.98 1.82
N GLU A 45 11.55 2.95 1.43
CA GLU A 45 11.70 2.30 0.11
C GLU A 45 11.31 3.28 -1.02
N TYR A 46 10.19 3.98 -0.86
CA TYR A 46 9.70 4.99 -1.81
C TYR A 46 10.72 6.11 -2.06
N SER A 47 11.55 6.48 -1.08
CA SER A 47 12.57 7.52 -1.28
C SER A 47 13.56 7.22 -2.42
N LEU A 48 13.66 5.95 -2.83
CA LEU A 48 14.54 5.48 -3.90
C LEU A 48 13.80 5.24 -5.23
N ILE A 49 12.50 5.56 -5.32
CA ILE A 49 11.63 5.23 -6.45
C ILE A 49 12.20 5.67 -7.80
N SER A 50 12.82 6.85 -7.88
CA SER A 50 13.39 7.40 -9.12
C SER A 50 14.51 6.56 -9.71
N THR A 51 15.13 5.69 -8.90
CA THR A 51 16.21 4.78 -9.31
C THR A 51 15.75 3.33 -9.45
N MET A 52 14.51 3.02 -9.09
CA MET A 52 13.97 1.67 -9.15
C MET A 52 13.68 1.27 -10.59
N ILE A 53 14.09 0.05 -10.94
CA ILE A 53 13.64 -0.64 -12.14
C ILE A 53 12.21 -1.15 -11.96
N THR A 54 11.56 -1.51 -13.07
CA THR A 54 10.16 -1.94 -13.11
C THR A 54 9.82 -3.04 -12.11
N THR A 55 10.70 -4.02 -11.90
CA THR A 55 10.45 -5.12 -10.97
C THR A 55 10.41 -4.67 -9.51
N ASP A 56 11.32 -3.79 -9.10
CA ASP A 56 11.37 -3.28 -7.72
C ASP A 56 10.22 -2.30 -7.45
N ALA A 57 9.94 -1.42 -8.40
CA ALA A 57 8.80 -0.50 -8.31
C ALA A 57 7.46 -1.25 -8.23
N ASN A 58 7.29 -2.35 -8.99
CA ASN A 58 6.10 -3.20 -8.92
C ASN A 58 5.97 -3.93 -7.57
N ARG A 59 7.08 -4.41 -7.01
CA ARG A 59 7.08 -5.02 -5.67
C ARG A 59 6.63 -4.00 -4.62
N LEU A 60 7.16 -2.79 -4.69
CA LEU A 60 6.78 -1.70 -3.79
C LEU A 60 5.30 -1.32 -3.96
N TYR A 61 4.82 -1.18 -5.20
CA TYR A 61 3.42 -0.92 -5.50
C TYR A 61 2.50 -1.99 -4.91
N THR A 62 2.82 -3.27 -5.13
CA THR A 62 2.01 -4.39 -4.61
C THR A 62 1.94 -4.36 -3.09
N LYS A 63 3.05 -4.06 -2.42
CA LYS A 63 3.12 -3.94 -0.97
C LYS A 63 2.31 -2.74 -0.46
N ALA A 64 2.40 -1.59 -1.12
CA ALA A 64 1.67 -0.37 -0.77
C ALA A 64 0.15 -0.48 -1.03
N ASN A 65 -0.24 -1.22 -2.08
CA ASN A 65 -1.64 -1.40 -2.47
C ASN A 65 -2.36 -2.50 -1.66
N ASN A 66 -1.61 -3.32 -0.92
CA ASN A 66 -2.16 -4.35 -0.03
C ASN A 66 -1.70 -4.11 1.42
N PRO A 67 -2.15 -3.01 2.05
CA PRO A 67 -1.75 -2.69 3.42
C PRO A 67 -2.32 -3.70 4.43
N PRO A 68 -1.62 -3.91 5.55
CA PRO A 68 -2.16 -4.66 6.68
C PRO A 68 -3.44 -4.04 7.28
N PRO A 69 -4.30 -4.82 7.94
CA PRO A 69 -5.58 -4.32 8.48
C PRO A 69 -5.43 -3.35 9.66
N TYR A 70 -4.23 -3.25 10.25
CA TYR A 70 -3.96 -2.37 11.38
C TYR A 70 -3.58 -0.94 10.96
N ILE A 71 -3.51 -0.64 9.66
CA ILE A 71 -3.19 0.71 9.18
C ILE A 71 -4.31 1.69 9.59
N THR A 72 -3.92 2.81 10.18
CA THR A 72 -4.86 3.87 10.59
C THR A 72 -5.35 4.67 9.39
N GLU A 73 -6.52 5.30 9.50
CA GLU A 73 -7.05 6.16 8.43
C GLU A 73 -6.11 7.32 8.07
N TYR A 74 -5.42 7.86 9.08
CA TYR A 74 -4.42 8.92 8.89
C TYR A 74 -3.26 8.41 8.03
N ASP A 75 -2.70 7.26 8.38
CA ASP A 75 -1.58 6.65 7.67
C ASP A 75 -1.99 6.15 6.27
N MET A 76 -3.23 5.66 6.12
CA MET A 76 -3.80 5.25 4.83
C MET A 76 -3.85 6.39 3.82
N LYS A 77 -4.18 7.62 4.25
CA LYS A 77 -4.14 8.80 3.37
C LYS A 77 -2.75 9.08 2.84
N ASN A 78 -1.73 8.97 3.70
CA ASN A 78 -0.34 9.16 3.30
C ASN A 78 0.13 8.02 2.37
N LEU A 79 -0.27 6.79 2.68
CA LEU A 79 0.02 5.62 1.85
C LEU A 79 -0.55 5.77 0.45
N ASN A 80 -1.84 6.12 0.32
CA ASN A 80 -2.49 6.30 -0.98
C ASN A 80 -1.77 7.31 -1.87
N LYS A 81 -1.30 8.42 -1.29
CA LYS A 81 -0.51 9.41 -2.02
C LYS A 81 0.80 8.82 -2.55
N MET A 82 1.50 8.03 -1.73
CA MET A 82 2.72 7.34 -2.17
C MET A 82 2.41 6.29 -3.24
N THR A 83 1.32 5.53 -3.09
CA THR A 83 0.89 4.52 -4.07
C THR A 83 0.65 5.14 -5.44
N SER A 84 -0.07 6.27 -5.52
CA SER A 84 -0.25 6.99 -6.79
C SER A 84 1.06 7.46 -7.40
N GLN A 85 2.02 7.93 -6.59
CA GLN A 85 3.33 8.36 -7.09
C GLN A 85 4.19 7.18 -7.58
N ILE A 86 4.05 6.00 -6.96
CA ILE A 86 4.70 4.77 -7.44
C ILE A 86 4.09 4.35 -8.78
N GLU A 87 2.77 4.43 -8.90
CA GLU A 87 2.04 4.14 -10.14
C GLU A 87 2.45 5.07 -11.28
N ASP A 88 2.55 6.38 -11.02
CA ASP A 88 3.05 7.36 -12.00
C ASP A 88 4.46 7.01 -12.50
N HIS A 89 5.35 6.56 -11.60
CA HIS A 89 6.70 6.13 -11.97
C HIS A 89 6.67 4.87 -12.84
N LEU A 90 5.84 3.89 -12.50
CA LEU A 90 5.65 2.67 -13.31
C LEU A 90 5.10 2.99 -14.71
N ASN A 91 4.12 3.89 -14.80
CA ASN A 91 3.57 4.35 -16.07
C ASN A 91 4.63 5.05 -16.91
N LYS A 92 5.47 5.89 -16.30
CA LYS A 92 6.59 6.53 -16.99
C LYS A 92 7.57 5.49 -17.56
N LEU A 93 7.99 4.50 -16.76
CA LEU A 93 8.87 3.43 -17.22
C LEU A 93 8.24 2.63 -18.37
N ALA A 94 6.94 2.36 -18.31
CA ALA A 94 6.22 1.66 -19.37
C ALA A 94 6.24 2.46 -20.68
N VAL A 95 5.98 3.77 -20.63
CA VAL A 95 6.04 4.66 -21.79
C VAL A 95 7.45 4.75 -22.35
N GLU A 96 8.47 4.91 -21.50
CA GLU A 96 9.88 4.95 -21.93
C GLU A 96 10.28 3.68 -22.68
N TRP A 97 9.88 2.51 -22.16
CA TRP A 97 10.12 1.22 -22.82
C TRP A 97 9.39 1.10 -24.17
N LEU A 98 8.12 1.53 -24.24
CA LEU A 98 7.37 1.56 -25.49
C LEU A 98 8.03 2.44 -26.55
N ILE A 99 8.55 3.61 -26.15
CA ILE A 99 9.28 4.51 -27.04
C ILE A 99 10.57 3.86 -27.55
N GLU A 100 11.31 3.17 -26.67
CA GLU A 100 12.52 2.45 -27.07
C GLU A 100 12.19 1.35 -28.10
N LYS A 101 11.14 0.56 -27.85
CA LYS A 101 10.68 -0.46 -28.81
C LYS A 101 10.18 0.13 -30.11
N PHE A 102 9.46 1.26 -30.06
CA PHE A 102 9.04 1.96 -31.25
C PHE A 102 10.21 2.44 -32.10
N ARG A 103 11.32 2.90 -31.49
CA ARG A 103 12.52 3.36 -32.22
C ARG A 103 13.18 2.24 -33.02
N GLU A 104 13.18 1.01 -32.49
CA GLU A 104 13.74 -0.19 -33.14
C GLU A 104 12.95 -0.66 -34.39
N LEU A 105 11.69 -0.22 -34.55
CA LEU A 105 10.84 -0.62 -35.67
C LEU A 105 11.30 -0.03 -37.02
N SER A 106 10.97 -0.74 -38.11
CA SER A 106 11.09 -0.22 -39.47
C SER A 106 10.11 0.93 -39.72
N ASP A 107 10.36 1.75 -40.73
CA ASP A 107 9.50 2.89 -41.06
C ASP A 107 8.07 2.49 -41.44
N SER A 108 7.88 1.30 -42.05
CA SER A 108 6.54 0.78 -42.33
C SER A 108 5.82 0.39 -41.03
N SER A 109 6.49 -0.38 -40.17
CA SER A 109 5.90 -0.81 -38.89
C SER A 109 5.65 0.34 -37.92
N LYS A 110 6.46 1.41 -37.97
CA LYS A 110 6.20 2.65 -37.23
C LYS A 110 4.89 3.31 -37.67
N LYS A 111 4.64 3.38 -38.98
CA LYS A 111 3.38 3.95 -39.52
C LYS A 111 2.19 3.11 -39.10
N ASP A 112 2.30 1.78 -39.21
CA ASP A 112 1.24 0.86 -38.82
C ASP A 112 0.92 0.98 -37.31
N PHE A 113 1.95 1.06 -36.46
CA PHE A 113 1.77 1.28 -35.03
C PHE A 113 1.05 2.59 -34.73
N LEU A 114 1.46 3.70 -35.38
CA LEU A 114 0.82 5.00 -35.17
C LEU A 114 -0.64 5.03 -35.63
N GLU A 115 -0.96 4.35 -36.73
CA GLU A 115 -2.33 4.23 -37.22
C GLU A 115 -3.22 3.47 -36.22
N VAL A 116 -2.74 2.32 -35.73
CA VAL A 116 -3.47 1.54 -34.71
C VAL A 116 -3.62 2.32 -33.41
N ALA A 117 -2.56 2.97 -32.93
CA ALA A 117 -2.60 3.78 -31.71
C ALA A 117 -3.60 4.94 -31.83
N LYS A 118 -3.68 5.58 -33.00
CA LYS A 118 -4.67 6.62 -33.29
C LYS A 118 -6.10 6.09 -33.26
N GLN A 119 -6.35 4.93 -33.88
CA GLN A 119 -7.66 4.29 -33.86
C GLN A 119 -8.13 3.97 -32.43
N ILE A 120 -7.23 3.43 -31.58
CA ILE A 120 -7.54 3.15 -30.17
C ILE A 120 -8.03 4.42 -29.46
N LEU A 121 -7.32 5.54 -29.61
CA LEU A 121 -7.69 6.83 -29.01
C LEU A 121 -9.05 7.34 -29.49
N GLU A 122 -9.40 7.11 -30.76
CA GLU A 122 -10.69 7.50 -31.32
C GLU A 122 -11.84 6.62 -30.80
N THR A 123 -11.61 5.33 -30.55
CA THR A 123 -12.61 4.40 -29.97
C THR A 123 -12.80 4.53 -28.46
N GLU A 124 -11.78 4.97 -27.71
CA GLU A 124 -11.83 5.09 -26.25
C GLU A 124 -12.20 6.49 -25.74
N GLN A 125 -12.39 7.47 -26.64
CA GLN A 125 -12.95 8.77 -26.28
C GLN A 125 -14.47 8.63 -26.00
N PRO A 126 -14.96 9.04 -24.81
CA PRO A 126 -16.37 8.97 -24.45
C PRO A 126 -17.27 9.94 -25.23
#